data_AF-A0A160V719-F1
#
_entry.id   AF-A0A160V719-F1
#
_cell.length_a   1.000
_cell.length_b   1.000
_cell.length_c   1.000
_cell.angle_alpha   90.00
_cell.angle_beta   90.00
_cell.angle_gamma   90.00
#
_symmetry.space_group_name_H-M   'P 1'
#
loop_
_entity.id
_entity.type
_entity.pdbx_description
1 polymer ?
#
loop_
_entity_poly.entity_id
_entity_poly.type
_entity_poly.pdbx_seq_one_letter_code
_entity_poly.pdbx_strand_id
1 'polypeptide(L)'
;MVSKQDNRREEFNREKLISGIRKACTKRPVASRTLDKLVEDIEAELQHMGTGEVSTTVLGTMVMERLRDLDRVAYIRYASVYRSFQDIESFEEVVRDLRDESQLPLLDMPPALPKKGRRRSVGPEVEFRPAREKRTAKKNQGGLQNGSPQPGLIDQE
;
A
#
# COMPACT_ATOMS: atom_id res chain seq x y z
N MET A 1 -23.02 -12.03 8.76
CA MET A 1 -22.21 -13.28 8.60
C MET A 1 -21.82 -13.43 7.14
N VAL A 2 -20.66 -14.02 6.85
CA VAL A 2 -20.23 -14.34 5.48
C VAL A 2 -20.22 -15.85 5.29
N SER A 3 -20.91 -16.32 4.25
CA SER A 3 -20.91 -17.72 3.85
C SER A 3 -19.88 -17.94 2.74
N LYS A 4 -18.86 -18.75 3.02
CA LYS A 4 -17.81 -19.13 2.07
C LYS A 4 -18.31 -20.18 1.09
N GLN A 5 -17.59 -20.34 -0.03
CA GLN A 5 -17.89 -21.36 -1.04
C GLN A 5 -17.82 -22.80 -0.50
N ASP A 6 -17.05 -23.05 0.55
CA ASP A 6 -16.98 -24.33 1.27
C ASP A 6 -18.10 -24.51 2.31
N ASN A 7 -19.13 -23.66 2.26
CA ASN A 7 -20.27 -23.62 3.16
C ASN A 7 -19.91 -23.29 4.63
N ARG A 8 -18.67 -22.85 4.90
CA ARG A 8 -18.28 -22.34 6.22
C ARG A 8 -18.80 -20.93 6.42
N ARG A 9 -19.28 -20.67 7.63
CA ARG A 9 -19.72 -19.34 8.04
C ARG A 9 -18.66 -18.67 8.89
N GLU A 10 -18.34 -17.43 8.55
CA GLU A 10 -17.37 -16.60 9.26
C GLU A 10 -17.94 -15.20 9.48
N GLU A 11 -17.47 -14.49 10.51
CA GLU A 11 -17.81 -13.08 10.65
C GLU A 11 -17.19 -12.26 9.52
N PHE A 12 -17.96 -11.28 9.04
CA PHE A 12 -17.44 -10.33 8.07
C PHE A 12 -16.31 -9.53 8.70
N ASN A 13 -15.14 -9.53 8.06
CA ASN A 13 -13.99 -8.78 8.53
C ASN A 13 -13.55 -7.80 7.43
N ARG A 14 -13.79 -6.51 7.69
CA ARG A 14 -13.43 -5.40 6.82
C ARG A 14 -11.93 -5.35 6.49
N GLU A 15 -11.07 -5.62 7.47
CA GLU A 15 -9.62 -5.58 7.30
C GLU A 15 -9.13 -6.64 6.29
N LYS A 16 -9.76 -7.83 6.30
CA LYS A 16 -9.47 -8.88 5.31
C LYS A 16 -9.82 -8.42 3.90
N LEU A 17 -11.00 -7.81 3.74
CA LEU A 17 -11.48 -7.31 2.45
C LEU A 17 -10.53 -6.27 1.88
N ILE A 18 -10.22 -5.23 2.67
CA ILE A 18 -9.36 -4.15 2.21
C ILE A 18 -7.93 -4.61 1.94
N SER A 19 -7.41 -5.54 2.74
CA SER A 19 -6.09 -6.14 2.51
C SER A 19 -6.04 -6.87 1.16
N GLY A 20 -7.09 -7.63 0.81
CA GLY A 20 -7.21 -8.28 -0.50
C GLY A 20 -7.22 -7.29 -1.66
N ILE A 21 -8.00 -6.22 -1.53
CA ILE A 21 -8.11 -5.16 -2.55
C ILE A 21 -6.77 -4.40 -2.70
N ARG A 22 -6.12 -4.03 -1.58
CA ARG A 22 -4.82 -3.36 -1.59
C ARG A 22 -3.74 -4.19 -2.28
N LYS A 23 -3.72 -5.51 -2.01
CA LYS A 23 -2.81 -6.43 -2.72
C LYS A 23 -3.06 -6.40 -4.23
N ALA A 24 -4.32 -6.46 -4.65
CA ALA A 24 -4.70 -6.35 -6.06
C ALA A 24 -4.36 -5.00 -6.69
N CYS A 25 -4.25 -3.91 -5.90
CA CYS A 25 -3.91 -2.57 -6.40
C CYS A 25 -2.41 -2.23 -6.30
N THR A 26 -1.56 -3.14 -5.83
CA THR A 26 -0.12 -2.88 -5.64
C THR A 26 0.54 -2.34 -6.91
N LYS A 27 1.37 -1.29 -6.79
CA LYS A 27 2.07 -0.59 -7.90
C LYS A 27 1.15 0.04 -8.97
N ARG A 28 -0.13 0.28 -8.66
CA ARG A 28 -1.05 1.03 -9.53
C ARG A 28 -1.23 2.45 -9.03
N PRO A 29 -1.57 3.41 -9.91
CA PRO A 29 -1.84 4.79 -9.54
C PRO A 29 -3.23 4.94 -8.90
N VAL A 30 -3.52 4.17 -7.85
CA VAL A 30 -4.80 4.21 -7.13
C VAL A 30 -4.55 4.75 -5.72
N ALA A 31 -5.25 5.82 -5.35
CA ALA A 31 -5.11 6.43 -4.04
C ALA A 31 -5.71 5.53 -2.94
N SER A 32 -5.02 5.42 -1.80
CA SER A 32 -5.49 4.61 -0.66
C SER A 32 -6.90 5.00 -0.20
N ARG A 33 -7.20 6.31 -0.18
CA ARG A 33 -8.51 6.83 0.18
C ARG A 33 -9.61 6.33 -0.75
N THR A 34 -9.31 6.11 -2.03
CA THR A 34 -10.27 5.55 -2.98
C THR A 34 -10.57 4.10 -2.67
N LEU A 35 -9.57 3.32 -2.23
CA LEU A 35 -9.78 1.95 -1.78
C LEU A 35 -10.60 1.89 -0.48
N ASP A 36 -10.32 2.79 0.46
CA ASP A 36 -11.08 2.86 1.72
C ASP A 36 -12.56 3.19 1.45
N LYS A 37 -12.83 4.14 0.55
CA LYS A 37 -14.19 4.47 0.08
C LYS A 37 -14.87 3.31 -0.63
N LEU A 38 -14.16 2.64 -1.54
CA LEU A 38 -14.68 1.48 -2.25
C LEU A 38 -15.19 0.41 -1.28
N VAL A 39 -14.44 0.16 -0.20
CA VAL A 39 -14.83 -0.78 0.85
C VAL A 39 -16.05 -0.28 1.65
N GLU A 40 -16.07 1.02 2.00
CA GLU A 40 -17.19 1.64 2.70
C GLU A 40 -18.49 1.56 1.88
N ASP A 41 -18.41 1.80 0.56
CA ASP A 41 -19.56 1.68 -0.34
C ASP A 41 -20.07 0.24 -0.41
N ILE A 42 -19.18 -0.76 -0.42
CA ILE A 42 -19.57 -2.17 -0.36
C ILE A 42 -20.27 -2.47 0.97
N GLU A 43 -19.71 -2.01 2.10
CA GLU A 43 -20.32 -2.22 3.42
C GLU A 43 -21.72 -1.59 3.50
N ALA A 44 -21.89 -0.37 2.98
CA ALA A 44 -23.17 0.32 2.94
C ALA A 44 -24.21 -0.44 2.09
N GLU A 45 -23.78 -0.98 0.95
CA GLU A 45 -24.64 -1.77 0.07
C GLU A 45 -25.04 -3.11 0.72
N LEU A 46 -24.10 -3.79 1.38
CA LEU A 46 -24.40 -5.00 2.15
C LEU A 46 -25.37 -4.75 3.30
N GLN A 47 -25.28 -3.59 3.97
CA GLN A 47 -26.25 -3.19 4.99
C GLN A 47 -27.63 -2.92 4.37
N HIS A 48 -27.68 -2.28 3.20
CA HIS A 48 -28.94 -2.01 2.49
C HIS A 48 -29.64 -3.27 2.00
N MET A 49 -28.91 -4.33 1.64
CA MET A 49 -29.50 -5.61 1.24
C MET A 49 -30.29 -6.28 2.38
N GLY A 50 -30.07 -5.89 3.65
CA GLY A 50 -30.83 -6.39 4.80
C GLY A 50 -30.67 -7.88 5.07
N THR A 51 -29.73 -8.56 4.39
CA THR A 51 -29.47 -9.99 4.55
C THR A 51 -28.51 -10.23 5.70
N GLY A 52 -28.92 -11.02 6.70
CA GLY A 52 -28.05 -11.40 7.83
C GLY A 52 -26.84 -12.26 7.42
N GLU A 53 -26.91 -12.88 6.25
CA GLU A 53 -25.87 -13.73 5.67
C GLU A 53 -25.57 -13.30 4.22
N VAL A 54 -24.30 -13.02 3.95
CA VAL A 54 -23.80 -12.58 2.64
C VAL A 54 -22.87 -13.66 2.11
N SER A 55 -23.04 -14.11 0.86
CA SER A 55 -22.08 -15.05 0.28
C SER A 55 -20.77 -14.35 -0.08
N THR A 56 -19.63 -15.04 0.07
CA THR A 56 -18.34 -14.55 -0.44
C THR A 56 -18.39 -14.29 -1.95
N THR A 57 -19.30 -14.96 -2.65
CA THR A 57 -19.46 -14.81 -4.09
C THR A 57 -20.06 -13.46 -4.46
N VAL A 58 -21.12 -13.05 -3.76
CA VAL A 58 -21.69 -11.71 -3.92
C VAL A 58 -20.64 -10.66 -3.61
N LEU A 59 -19.93 -10.82 -2.49
CA LEU A 59 -18.92 -9.87 -2.04
C LEU A 59 -17.76 -9.74 -3.03
N GLY A 60 -17.24 -10.85 -3.56
CA GLY A 60 -16.21 -10.84 -4.59
C GLY A 60 -16.66 -10.19 -5.89
N THR A 61 -17.93 -10.41 -6.27
CA THR A 61 -18.52 -9.81 -7.49
C THR A 61 -18.63 -8.28 -7.35
N MET A 62 -19.13 -7.79 -6.22
CA MET A 62 -19.21 -6.35 -5.94
C MET A 62 -17.84 -5.64 -5.98
N VAL A 63 -16.79 -6.32 -5.48
CA VAL A 63 -15.41 -5.82 -5.56
C VAL A 63 -14.93 -5.80 -7.01
N MET A 64 -15.20 -6.86 -7.76
CA MET A 64 -14.82 -6.99 -9.16
C MET A 64 -15.46 -5.89 -10.03
N GLU A 65 -16.74 -5.60 -9.84
CA GLU A 65 -17.43 -4.52 -10.54
C GLU A 65 -16.77 -3.16 -10.27
N ARG A 66 -16.60 -2.79 -9.00
CA ARG A 66 -15.95 -1.52 -8.63
C ARG A 66 -14.49 -1.42 -9.10
N LEU A 67 -13.75 -2.53 -9.10
CA LEU A 67 -12.36 -2.56 -9.59
C LEU A 67 -12.27 -2.48 -11.12
N ARG A 68 -13.27 -2.98 -11.85
CA ARG A 68 -13.30 -2.91 -13.31
C ARG A 68 -13.29 -1.45 -13.79
N ASP A 69 -14.07 -0.60 -13.12
CA ASP A 69 -14.16 0.83 -13.41
C ASP A 69 -12.93 1.61 -12.91
N LEU A 70 -12.36 1.16 -11.78
CA LEU A 70 -11.23 1.83 -11.14
C LEU A 70 -9.89 1.57 -11.84
N ASP A 71 -9.54 0.30 -12.03
CA ASP A 71 -8.28 -0.12 -12.62
C ASP A 71 -8.36 -1.56 -13.14
N ARG A 72 -8.33 -1.68 -14.47
CA ARG A 72 -8.48 -2.96 -15.18
C ARG A 72 -7.40 -4.00 -14.79
N VAL A 73 -6.18 -3.56 -14.49
CA VAL A 73 -5.09 -4.46 -14.07
C VAL A 73 -5.29 -4.95 -12.64
N ALA A 74 -5.82 -4.10 -11.75
CA ALA A 74 -6.21 -4.50 -10.40
C ALA A 74 -7.39 -5.47 -10.44
N TYR A 75 -8.39 -5.22 -11.30
CA TYR A 75 -9.49 -6.15 -11.56
C TYR A 75 -8.98 -7.55 -11.96
N ILE A 76 -8.10 -7.63 -12.96
CA ILE A 76 -7.53 -8.92 -13.42
C ILE A 76 -6.83 -9.65 -12.28
N ARG A 77 -6.00 -8.94 -11.50
CA ARG A 77 -5.28 -9.54 -10.36
C ARG A 77 -6.18 -9.98 -9.21
N TYR A 78 -7.26 -9.26 -8.97
CA TYR A 78 -8.24 -9.66 -7.98
C TYR A 78 -9.01 -10.90 -8.46
N ALA A 79 -9.47 -10.87 -9.72
CA ALA A 79 -10.20 -11.95 -10.36
C ALA A 79 -9.38 -13.25 -10.38
N SER A 80 -8.06 -13.19 -10.59
CA SER A 80 -7.21 -14.38 -10.62
C SER A 80 -7.17 -15.14 -9.29
N VAL A 81 -7.24 -14.42 -8.17
CA VAL A 81 -7.30 -15.04 -6.84
C VAL A 81 -8.72 -15.52 -6.55
N TYR A 82 -9.72 -14.71 -6.88
CA TYR A 82 -11.11 -14.99 -6.54
C TYR A 82 -11.71 -16.16 -7.35
N ARG A 83 -11.53 -16.19 -8.67
CA ARG A 83 -12.05 -17.28 -9.53
C ARG A 83 -11.16 -18.51 -9.56
N SER A 84 -9.94 -18.45 -9.02
CA SER A 84 -8.97 -19.54 -9.07
C SER A 84 -8.92 -20.19 -10.46
N PHE A 85 -8.73 -19.37 -11.51
CA PHE A 85 -8.77 -19.83 -12.90
C PHE A 85 -7.87 -21.06 -13.05
N GLN A 86 -8.47 -22.21 -13.35
CA GLN A 86 -7.73 -23.45 -13.55
C GLN A 86 -7.07 -23.47 -14.94
N ASP A 87 -7.71 -22.79 -15.90
CA ASP A 87 -7.32 -22.81 -17.31
C ASP A 87 -7.04 -21.40 -17.86
N ILE A 88 -6.06 -21.31 -18.76
CA ILE A 88 -5.65 -20.07 -19.44
C ILE A 88 -6.78 -19.50 -20.30
N GLU A 89 -7.61 -20.36 -20.88
CA GLU A 89 -8.73 -19.97 -21.75
C GLU A 89 -9.76 -19.11 -21.00
N SER A 90 -10.13 -19.53 -19.79
CA SER A 90 -11.01 -18.75 -18.89
C SER A 90 -10.44 -17.37 -18.55
N PHE A 91 -9.11 -17.25 -18.50
CA PHE A 91 -8.43 -15.98 -18.29
C PHE A 91 -8.43 -15.13 -19.57
N GLU A 92 -8.22 -15.76 -20.73
CA GLU A 92 -8.24 -15.08 -22.02
C GLU A 92 -9.61 -14.45 -22.31
N GLU A 93 -10.71 -15.14 -22.01
CA GLU A 93 -12.07 -14.58 -22.13
C GLU A 93 -12.23 -13.31 -21.29
N VAL A 94 -11.81 -13.34 -20.02
CA VAL A 94 -11.88 -12.17 -19.14
C VAL A 94 -11.00 -11.02 -19.65
N VAL A 95 -9.83 -11.32 -20.22
CA VAL A 95 -8.95 -10.31 -20.83
C VAL A 95 -9.54 -9.77 -22.13
N ARG A 96 -10.22 -10.61 -22.92
CA ARG A 96 -10.88 -10.23 -24.17
C ARG A 96 -12.06 -9.30 -23.91
N ASP A 97 -12.88 -9.59 -22.90
CA ASP A 97 -13.94 -8.68 -22.43
C ASP A 97 -13.40 -7.31 -22.03
N LEU A 98 -12.15 -7.26 -21.55
CA LEU A 98 -11.46 -6.01 -21.23
C LEU A 98 -10.73 -5.38 -22.43
N ARG A 99 -10.61 -6.03 -23.59
CA ARG A 99 -9.87 -5.42 -24.72
C ARG A 99 -10.65 -4.35 -25.46
N ASP A 100 -11.98 -4.41 -25.45
CA ASP A 100 -12.81 -3.54 -26.29
C ASP A 100 -12.93 -2.09 -25.80
N GLU A 101 -12.47 -1.79 -24.59
CA GLU A 101 -12.62 -0.47 -23.96
C GLU A 101 -11.28 0.29 -23.77
N SER A 102 -10.52 0.46 -24.85
CA SER A 102 -9.24 1.20 -24.91
C SER A 102 -8.05 0.46 -24.27
N GLN A 103 -7.20 -0.12 -25.13
CA GLN A 103 -5.80 -0.35 -24.78
C GLN A 103 -5.05 0.97 -24.97
N LEU A 104 -4.50 1.53 -23.89
CA LEU A 104 -3.33 2.40 -23.97
C LEU A 104 -2.21 1.62 -24.70
N PRO A 105 -1.41 2.28 -25.56
CA PRO A 105 -0.46 1.64 -26.46
C PRO A 105 0.74 1.08 -25.67
N LEU A 106 0.56 -0.07 -25.02
CA LEU A 106 1.63 -0.77 -24.30
C LEU A 106 2.31 -1.83 -25.17
N LEU A 107 1.67 -2.26 -26.26
CA LEU A 107 2.23 -3.27 -27.16
C LEU A 107 3.36 -2.72 -28.07
N ASP A 108 3.43 -1.39 -28.27
CA ASP A 108 4.43 -0.74 -29.13
C ASP A 108 5.50 0.05 -28.36
N MET A 109 5.44 0.12 -27.04
CA MET A 109 6.51 0.77 -26.27
C MET A 109 7.59 -0.26 -25.90
N PRO A 110 8.85 -0.07 -26.33
CA PRO A 110 9.94 -0.90 -25.83
C PRO A 110 10.04 -0.73 -24.31
N PRO A 111 10.39 -1.80 -23.56
CA PRO A 111 10.53 -1.73 -22.11
C PRO A 111 11.45 -0.57 -21.76
N ALA A 112 10.98 0.34 -20.92
CA ALA A 112 11.76 1.51 -20.52
C ALA A 112 13.10 1.04 -19.96
N LEU A 113 14.18 1.30 -20.70
CA LEU A 113 15.52 0.93 -20.29
C LEU A 113 15.79 1.56 -18.92
N PRO A 114 16.43 0.83 -17.98
CA PRO A 114 16.82 1.41 -16.71
C PRO A 114 17.66 2.65 -17.01
N LYS A 115 17.19 3.83 -16.59
CA LYS A 115 17.94 5.08 -16.76
C LYS A 115 19.32 4.85 -16.15
N LYS A 116 20.34 4.75 -16.99
CA LYS A 116 21.72 4.56 -16.58
C LYS A 116 22.04 5.70 -15.63
N GLY A 117 22.00 5.41 -14.33
CA GLY A 117 22.33 6.39 -13.30
C GLY A 117 23.67 6.98 -13.71
N ARG A 118 23.75 8.31 -13.75
CA ARG A 118 25.04 9.01 -13.82
C ARG A 118 25.95 8.28 -12.83
N ARG A 119 26.95 7.56 -13.34
CA ARG A 119 28.01 7.02 -12.48
C ARG A 119 28.48 8.23 -11.70
N ARG A 120 28.27 8.25 -10.37
CA ARG A 120 28.98 9.22 -9.54
C ARG A 120 30.45 8.98 -9.89
N SER A 121 31.11 10.02 -10.41
CA SER A 121 32.56 9.99 -10.58
C SER A 121 33.12 9.59 -9.22
N VAL A 122 33.81 8.45 -9.18
CA VAL A 122 34.57 8.05 -8.00
C VAL A 122 35.55 9.20 -7.76
N GLY A 123 35.40 9.92 -6.64
CA GLY A 123 36.35 10.95 -6.24
C GLY A 123 37.73 10.33 -6.01
N PRO A 124 38.80 11.14 -5.94
CA PRO A 124 40.15 10.60 -5.78
C PRO A 124 40.23 9.76 -4.51
N GLU A 125 40.95 8.66 -4.64
CA GLU A 125 41.18 7.62 -3.66
C GLU A 125 41.46 8.20 -2.27
N VAL A 126 40.59 7.90 -1.31
CA VAL A 126 40.75 8.40 0.07
C VAL A 126 41.86 7.57 0.71
N GLU A 127 43.05 8.16 0.79
CA GLU A 127 44.23 7.53 1.37
C GLU A 127 43.98 7.21 2.85
N PHE A 128 43.99 5.92 3.19
CA PHE A 128 43.71 5.43 4.53
C PHE A 128 44.81 5.89 5.50
N ARG A 129 44.47 6.82 6.41
CA ARG A 129 45.35 7.21 7.52
C ARG A 129 45.05 6.38 8.76
N PRO A 130 46.01 5.60 9.30
CA PRO A 130 45.76 4.79 10.48
C PRO A 130 45.52 5.68 11.71
N ALA A 131 44.57 5.24 12.54
CA ALA A 131 44.11 5.95 13.72
C ALA A 131 45.24 6.09 14.76
N ARG A 132 45.46 7.32 15.23
CA ARG A 132 46.41 7.64 16.31
C ARG A 132 45.90 7.02 17.62
N GLU A 133 46.79 6.30 18.28
CA GLU A 133 46.60 5.54 19.51
C GLU A 133 46.01 6.40 20.65
N LYS A 134 44.93 5.91 21.27
CA LYS A 134 44.22 6.57 22.37
C LYS A 134 45.05 6.50 23.65
N ARG A 135 45.67 7.61 24.06
CA ARG A 135 46.07 7.80 25.47
C ARG A 135 44.83 8.07 26.31
N THR A 136 44.78 7.37 27.42
CA THR A 136 43.68 7.19 28.36
C THR A 136 43.20 8.49 29.03
N ALA A 137 41.88 8.67 29.12
CA ALA A 137 41.23 9.68 29.94
C ALA A 137 40.97 9.12 31.36
N LYS A 138 41.19 9.94 32.39
CA LYS A 138 40.68 9.69 33.75
C LYS A 138 39.87 10.90 34.23
N LYS A 139 38.55 10.80 34.00
CA LYS A 139 37.44 10.93 34.95
C LYS A 139 37.36 12.17 35.87
N ASN A 140 36.32 12.99 35.67
CA ASN A 140 35.18 13.20 36.60
C ASN A 140 34.27 14.32 36.04
N GLN A 141 32.99 14.04 35.77
CA GLN A 141 31.82 14.29 36.66
C GLN A 141 31.75 15.76 37.09
N GLY A 142 30.73 16.57 36.85
CA GLY A 142 29.36 16.42 36.36
C GLY A 142 28.60 17.70 36.77
N GLY A 143 27.38 17.93 36.27
CA GLY A 143 26.42 18.84 36.91
C GLY A 143 25.94 20.03 36.09
N LEU A 144 24.65 20.01 35.77
CA LEU A 144 23.84 21.01 35.09
C LEU A 144 23.60 22.27 35.95
N GLN A 145 23.47 23.45 35.36
CA GLN A 145 22.18 24.16 35.21
C GLN A 145 22.31 25.59 34.66
N ASN A 146 21.29 25.93 33.86
CA ASN A 146 20.95 27.25 33.31
C ASN A 146 20.57 28.26 34.41
N GLY A 147 20.67 29.55 34.07
CA GLY A 147 19.83 30.59 34.66
C GLY A 147 20.58 31.84 35.09
N SER A 148 20.58 32.87 34.25
CA SER A 148 20.70 34.26 34.70
C SER A 148 19.27 34.82 34.81
N PRO A 149 18.95 35.62 35.84
CA PRO A 149 18.74 37.04 35.55
C PRO A 149 19.12 38.00 36.69
N GLN A 150 19.16 39.28 36.32
CA GLN A 150 19.61 40.44 37.09
C GLN A 150 18.72 40.83 38.28
N PRO A 151 19.26 41.55 39.29
CA PRO A 151 18.46 42.22 40.32
C PRO A 151 18.35 43.75 40.11
N GLY A 152 17.11 44.24 40.11
CA GLY A 152 16.67 45.64 40.25
C GLY A 152 15.14 45.62 40.16
N LEU A 153 14.34 46.33 40.95
CA LEU A 153 14.52 47.47 41.84
C LEU A 153 13.21 47.60 42.67
N ILE A 154 13.28 48.33 43.80
CA ILE A 154 12.20 49.11 44.46
C ILE A 154 11.41 48.46 45.61
N ASP A 155 11.84 48.87 46.82
CA ASP A 155 11.13 49.58 47.91
C ASP A 155 9.73 49.16 48.38
N GLN A 156 9.60 49.05 49.71
CA GLN A 156 8.57 49.77 50.50
C GLN A 156 8.91 49.73 52.00
N GLU A 157 9.21 50.90 52.56
CA GLU A 157 8.26 51.61 53.44
C GLU A 157 8.10 53.06 52.96
#